data_AF-A0A8B8J3V8-F1
#
_entry.id   AF-A0A8B8J3V8-F1
#
_cell.length_a   1.000
_cell.length_b   1.000
_cell.length_c   1.000
_cell.angle_alpha   90.00
_cell.angle_beta   90.00
_cell.angle_gamma   90.00
#
_symmetry.space_group_name_H-M   'P 1'
#
loop_
_entity.id
_entity.type
_entity.pdbx_description
1 polymer ?
#
loop_
_entity_poly.entity_id
_entity_poly.type
_entity_poly.pdbx_seq_one_letter_code
_entity_poly.pdbx_strand_id
1 'polypeptide(L)'
;MASVVSLRTPAPPPPPPRHSAPPARAKVILRCRARPIPPSGHNALSDERTRFSFSERSGTKRREALLQIFLSAISFPFIADNASAETDLQQSFRMYEDETNKFRISIPQDWLLGAGEANGIKSITAFYPEGTSDSNVSVVITGLGPDFTRLESFGTVDAFAETLVSGLDRSWKRPPGLAAKLINSKAANGLYYIEYTLQFPGERCRHILSAIGMASNGWYNRLYTVTGQFMEDESEKYRSQIEKSVSSFRLI
;
A
#
# COMPACT_ATOMS: atom_id res chain seq x y z
N MET A 1 84.04 36.94 -36.33
CA MET A 1 83.43 37.76 -35.26
C MET A 1 82.10 37.12 -34.87
N ALA A 2 81.92 36.84 -33.59
CA ALA A 2 80.96 35.89 -33.04
C ALA A 2 79.51 36.38 -33.06
N SER A 3 78.59 35.45 -33.35
CA SER A 3 77.14 35.66 -33.27
C SER A 3 76.66 35.28 -31.86
N VAL A 4 76.09 36.24 -31.13
CA VAL A 4 75.59 36.06 -29.77
C VAL A 4 74.17 35.51 -29.83
N VAL A 5 74.00 34.23 -29.48
CA VAL A 5 72.69 33.59 -29.31
C VAL A 5 72.22 33.83 -27.87
N SER A 6 71.14 34.59 -27.73
CA SER A 6 70.52 34.89 -26.43
C SER A 6 69.73 33.67 -25.93
N LEU A 7 70.21 33.02 -24.86
CA LEU A 7 69.51 31.93 -24.18
C LEU A 7 68.34 32.52 -23.36
N ARG A 8 67.10 32.19 -23.74
CA ARG A 8 65.89 32.54 -23.02
C ARG A 8 65.59 31.43 -22.00
N THR A 9 65.69 31.74 -20.71
CA THR A 9 65.31 30.83 -19.61
C THR A 9 63.79 30.61 -19.59
N PRO A 10 63.31 29.38 -19.30
CA PRO A 10 61.88 29.12 -19.19
C PRO A 10 61.32 29.69 -17.89
N ALA A 11 60.09 30.22 -17.96
CA ALA A 11 59.37 30.78 -16.84
C ALA A 11 58.92 29.69 -15.85
N PRO A 12 58.87 29.97 -14.53
CA PRO A 12 58.41 29.00 -13.53
C PRO A 12 56.89 28.74 -13.65
N PRO A 13 56.42 27.54 -13.28
CA PRO A 13 55.02 27.18 -13.35
C PRO A 13 54.16 27.96 -12.35
N PRO A 14 52.87 28.22 -12.66
CA PRO A 14 51.97 28.95 -11.79
C PRO A 14 51.62 28.14 -10.52
N PRO A 15 51.35 28.83 -9.39
CA PRO A 15 50.98 28.18 -8.15
C PRO A 15 49.59 27.51 -8.24
N PRO A 16 49.35 26.43 -7.47
CA PRO A 16 48.08 25.73 -7.47
C PRO A 16 46.94 26.60 -6.90
N PRO A 17 45.69 26.37 -7.34
CA PRO A 17 44.54 27.14 -6.88
C PRO A 17 44.29 26.91 -5.38
N ARG A 18 44.09 28.01 -4.64
CA ARG A 18 43.71 27.98 -3.23
C ARG A 18 42.28 27.46 -3.11
N HIS A 19 42.11 26.28 -2.51
CA HIS A 19 40.80 25.81 -2.07
C HIS A 19 40.32 26.68 -0.89
N SER A 20 39.26 27.46 -1.12
CA SER A 20 38.49 28.08 -0.05
C SER A 20 37.75 27.01 0.74
N ALA A 21 37.96 26.98 2.06
CA ALA A 21 37.19 26.15 2.97
C ALA A 21 35.68 26.45 2.86
N PRO A 22 34.79 25.46 3.01
CA PRO A 22 33.35 25.70 2.96
C PRO A 22 32.92 26.47 4.23
N PRO A 23 31.93 27.38 4.12
CA PRO A 23 31.42 28.09 5.29
C PRO A 23 30.73 27.11 6.25
N ALA A 24 30.96 27.31 7.55
CA ALA A 24 30.30 26.57 8.60
C ALA A 24 28.78 26.71 8.51
N ARG A 25 28.07 25.57 8.55
CA ARG A 25 26.61 25.48 8.61
C ARG A 25 26.08 26.29 9.79
N ALA A 26 25.39 27.40 9.51
CA ALA A 26 24.53 28.05 10.47
C ALA A 26 23.35 27.12 10.81
N LYS A 27 23.22 26.73 12.08
CA LYS A 27 22.01 26.06 12.59
C LYS A 27 20.87 27.07 12.59
N VAL A 28 19.97 26.98 11.62
CA VAL A 28 18.67 27.65 11.67
C VAL A 28 17.83 26.91 12.71
N ILE A 29 17.76 27.46 13.91
CA ILE A 29 16.78 27.06 14.92
C ILE A 29 15.47 27.77 14.54
N LEU A 30 14.54 27.04 13.93
CA LEU A 30 13.16 27.50 13.82
C LEU A 30 12.55 27.52 15.23
N ARG A 31 12.55 28.69 15.87
CA ARG A 31 11.67 28.97 17.01
C ARG A 31 10.26 29.20 16.49
N CYS A 32 9.40 28.18 16.59
CA CYS A 32 7.97 28.36 16.44
C CYS A 32 7.45 29.28 17.57
N ARG A 33 7.20 30.55 17.24
CA ARG A 33 6.40 31.45 18.08
C ARG A 33 4.93 31.15 17.78
N ALA A 34 4.27 30.39 18.64
CA ALA A 34 2.81 30.38 18.69
C ALA A 34 2.35 31.76 19.20
N ARG A 35 1.63 32.51 18.35
CA ARG A 35 0.81 33.63 18.82
C ARG A 35 -0.54 33.05 19.27
N PRO A 36 -1.00 33.30 20.50
CA PRO A 36 -2.36 32.96 20.89
C PRO A 36 -3.33 33.93 20.21
N ILE A 37 -4.35 33.40 19.55
CA ILE A 37 -5.56 34.14 19.16
C ILE A 37 -6.44 34.21 20.42
N PRO A 38 -6.99 35.38 20.80
CA PRO A 38 -7.83 35.51 21.99
C PRO A 38 -9.21 34.86 21.77
N PRO A 39 -9.86 34.32 22.82
CA PRO A 39 -11.21 33.79 22.71
C PRO A 39 -12.22 34.93 22.78
N SER A 40 -13.08 35.03 21.76
CA SER A 40 -14.31 35.83 21.85
C SER A 40 -15.40 34.97 22.49
N GLY A 41 -15.72 35.27 23.74
CA GLY A 41 -16.92 34.80 24.41
C GLY A 41 -18.10 35.73 24.16
N HIS A 42 -19.30 35.15 24.14
CA HIS A 42 -20.57 35.62 24.73
C HIS A 42 -21.67 34.71 24.14
N ASN A 43 -22.25 33.81 24.96
CA ASN A 43 -23.51 33.98 25.71
C ASN A 43 -24.73 33.86 24.76
N ALA A 44 -25.80 33.12 25.03
CA ALA A 44 -26.26 32.39 26.21
C ALA A 44 -27.54 31.60 25.81
N LEU A 45 -27.93 30.66 26.68
CA LEU A 45 -29.30 30.15 26.95
C LEU A 45 -30.03 29.47 25.77
N SER A 46 -30.77 28.37 25.89
CA SER A 46 -31.38 27.71 27.05
C SER A 46 -31.99 26.37 26.58
N ASP A 47 -32.03 25.39 27.48
CA ASP A 47 -33.18 24.53 27.77
C ASP A 47 -33.96 23.89 26.59
N GLU A 48 -33.91 22.56 26.45
CA GLU A 48 -34.97 21.74 27.05
C GLU A 48 -34.69 20.23 26.91
N ARG A 49 -35.07 19.55 27.98
CA ARG A 49 -35.14 18.11 28.17
C ARG A 49 -36.43 17.60 27.52
N THR A 50 -36.36 16.65 26.59
CA THR A 50 -37.55 15.87 26.24
C THR A 50 -37.20 14.38 26.21
N ARG A 51 -37.53 13.74 27.34
CA ARG A 51 -37.81 12.30 27.41
C ARG A 51 -39.16 12.07 26.76
N PHE A 52 -39.24 11.13 25.82
CA PHE A 52 -40.50 10.45 25.53
C PHE A 52 -40.29 8.94 25.70
N SER A 53 -40.76 8.46 26.85
CA SER A 53 -41.19 7.08 27.03
C SER A 53 -42.65 6.98 26.59
N PHE A 54 -42.97 6.01 25.72
CA PHE A 54 -44.30 5.44 25.66
C PHE A 54 -44.20 3.91 25.72
N SER A 55 -45.01 3.35 26.59
CA SER A 55 -45.13 1.93 26.93
C SER A 55 -46.46 1.41 26.40
N GLU A 56 -46.47 0.17 25.93
CA GLU A 56 -47.54 -0.87 26.00
C GLU A 56 -47.31 -1.81 24.81
N ARG A 57 -46.99 -3.10 24.91
CA ARG A 57 -47.50 -4.22 25.72
C ARG A 57 -48.99 -4.52 25.49
N SER A 58 -49.26 -5.40 24.53
CA SER A 58 -50.30 -6.44 24.53
C SER A 58 -50.25 -7.14 23.16
N GLY A 59 -50.25 -8.45 22.99
CA GLY A 59 -50.58 -9.51 23.91
C GLY A 59 -50.13 -10.88 23.39
N THR A 60 -50.11 -11.83 24.31
CA THR A 60 -49.81 -13.24 24.13
C THR A 60 -50.99 -13.99 23.50
N LYS A 61 -50.71 -15.07 22.75
CA LYS A 61 -51.34 -16.41 22.86
C LYS A 61 -50.88 -17.31 21.69
N ARG A 62 -50.10 -18.36 22.01
CA ARG A 62 -50.53 -19.77 22.15
C ARG A 62 -50.88 -20.44 20.82
N ARG A 63 -49.93 -21.22 20.28
CA ARG A 63 -50.20 -22.57 19.75
C ARG A 63 -49.05 -23.50 20.09
N GLU A 64 -49.33 -24.38 21.04
CA GLU A 64 -48.66 -25.67 21.23
C GLU A 64 -48.93 -26.57 20.02
N ALA A 65 -47.93 -27.35 19.62
CA ALA A 65 -48.11 -28.70 19.09
C ALA A 65 -46.78 -29.47 19.24
N LEU A 66 -46.73 -30.30 20.27
CA LEU A 66 -45.78 -31.41 20.42
C LEU A 66 -46.20 -32.55 19.50
N LEU A 67 -45.24 -33.17 18.81
CA LEU A 67 -45.19 -34.56 18.29
C LEU A 67 -43.81 -34.71 17.62
N GLN A 68 -42.75 -35.08 18.33
CA GLN A 68 -42.26 -36.43 18.65
C GLN A 68 -42.13 -37.40 17.45
N ILE A 69 -40.97 -38.10 17.49
CA ILE A 69 -40.56 -39.36 16.84
C ILE A 69 -40.09 -39.31 15.35
N PHE A 70 -38.79 -39.52 15.09
CA PHE A 70 -38.12 -40.82 14.85
C PHE A 70 -36.64 -40.61 14.50
N LEU A 71 -35.75 -41.31 15.22
CA LEU A 71 -34.33 -41.45 14.87
C LEU A 71 -34.20 -42.34 13.63
N SER A 72 -33.58 -41.82 12.57
CA SER A 72 -32.99 -42.64 11.50
C SER A 72 -31.48 -42.47 11.54
N ALA A 73 -30.78 -43.47 12.03
CA ALA A 73 -29.33 -43.58 11.94
C ALA A 73 -28.95 -43.88 10.48
N ILE A 74 -28.48 -42.88 9.76
CA ILE A 74 -27.80 -43.07 8.47
C ILE A 74 -26.31 -43.12 8.77
N SER A 75 -25.79 -44.33 8.83
CA SER A 75 -24.36 -44.64 8.80
C SER A 75 -23.79 -44.18 7.46
N PHE A 76 -23.04 -43.07 7.47
CA PHE A 76 -22.21 -42.67 6.34
C PHE A 76 -20.94 -43.52 6.32
N PRO A 77 -20.56 -44.13 5.18
CA PRO A 77 -19.25 -44.75 5.05
C PRO A 77 -18.17 -43.67 5.16
N PHE A 78 -17.22 -43.91 6.05
CA PHE A 78 -15.97 -43.17 6.18
C PHE A 78 -15.27 -43.18 4.81
N ILE A 79 -15.34 -42.06 4.09
CA ILE A 79 -14.45 -41.82 2.96
C ILE A 79 -13.07 -41.64 3.59
N ALA A 80 -12.22 -42.63 3.37
CA ALA A 80 -10.80 -42.50 3.63
C ALA A 80 -10.30 -41.27 2.88
N ASP A 81 -9.91 -40.25 3.63
CA ASP A 81 -9.09 -39.17 3.09
C ASP A 81 -7.82 -39.85 2.57
N ASN A 82 -7.65 -39.82 1.25
CA ASN A 82 -6.35 -40.05 0.65
C ASN A 82 -5.45 -38.93 1.14
N ALA A 83 -4.78 -39.18 2.26
CA ALA A 83 -3.66 -38.41 2.75
C ALA A 83 -2.53 -38.51 1.71
N SER A 84 -2.66 -37.70 0.66
CA SER A 84 -1.55 -37.31 -0.19
C SER A 84 -0.71 -36.35 0.65
N ALA A 85 0.22 -36.93 1.40
CA ALA A 85 1.28 -36.20 2.05
C ALA A 85 2.24 -35.70 0.96
N GLU A 86 1.92 -34.55 0.38
CA GLU A 86 2.86 -33.74 -0.36
C GLU A 86 3.31 -32.59 0.56
N THR A 87 4.47 -32.82 1.15
CA THR A 87 5.16 -31.93 2.06
C THR A 87 5.63 -30.69 1.31
N ASP A 88 4.98 -29.54 1.50
CA ASP A 88 5.65 -28.33 2.02
C ASP A 88 4.62 -27.22 2.34
N LEU A 89 4.46 -26.92 3.63
CA LEU A 89 3.71 -25.78 4.19
C LEU A 89 2.33 -25.50 3.56
N GLN A 90 1.25 -26.04 4.16
CA GLN A 90 -0.03 -25.33 4.16
C GLN A 90 0.19 -23.98 4.86
N GLN A 91 0.68 -23.00 4.10
CA GLN A 91 0.80 -21.61 4.56
C GLN A 91 -0.61 -21.17 4.91
N SER A 92 -0.89 -21.12 6.21
CA SER A 92 -2.19 -20.73 6.71
C SER A 92 -2.35 -19.24 6.44
N PHE A 93 -3.44 -18.89 5.76
CA PHE A 93 -3.82 -17.50 5.56
C PHE A 93 -4.85 -17.12 6.61
N ARG A 94 -4.68 -15.95 7.21
CA ARG A 94 -5.70 -15.30 8.02
C ARG A 94 -6.41 -14.25 7.16
N MET A 95 -7.73 -14.12 7.33
CA MET A 95 -8.48 -13.02 6.73
C MET A 95 -8.30 -11.77 7.60
N TYR A 96 -7.81 -10.69 7.00
CA TYR A 96 -7.81 -9.37 7.61
C TYR A 96 -8.96 -8.56 7.03
N GLU A 97 -9.75 -7.94 7.90
CA GLU A 97 -10.88 -7.10 7.54
C GLU A 97 -10.74 -5.76 8.25
N ASP A 98 -10.86 -4.67 7.49
CA ASP A 98 -10.89 -3.31 8.01
C ASP A 98 -12.29 -2.74 7.76
N GLU A 99 -13.12 -2.75 8.80
CA GLU A 99 -14.48 -2.24 8.74
C GLU A 99 -14.54 -0.71 8.57
N THR A 100 -13.48 0.01 8.96
CA THR A 100 -13.42 1.48 8.85
C THR A 100 -13.12 1.86 7.40
N ASN A 101 -12.15 1.18 6.79
CA ASN A 101 -11.74 1.42 5.42
C ASN A 101 -12.44 0.53 4.39
N LYS A 102 -13.35 -0.36 4.82
CA LYS A 102 -14.23 -1.18 3.97
C LYS A 102 -13.48 -2.05 2.97
N PHE A 103 -12.50 -2.80 3.47
CA PHE A 103 -11.80 -3.79 2.65
C PHE A 103 -11.44 -5.03 3.45
N ARG A 104 -11.20 -6.14 2.73
CA ARG A 104 -10.66 -7.38 3.27
C ARG A 104 -9.59 -7.97 2.38
N ILE A 105 -8.66 -8.69 2.98
CA ILE A 105 -7.52 -9.31 2.31
C ILE A 105 -7.03 -10.53 3.10
N SER A 106 -6.70 -11.61 2.42
CA SER A 106 -6.05 -12.78 3.02
C SER A 106 -4.55 -12.51 3.13
N ILE A 107 -3.98 -12.66 4.32
CA ILE A 107 -2.56 -12.44 4.60
C ILE A 107 -1.98 -13.70 5.23
N PRO A 108 -0.70 -14.07 4.98
CA PRO A 108 -0.06 -15.19 5.67
C PRO A 108 -0.07 -14.98 7.19
N GLN A 109 -0.31 -16.06 7.94
CA GLN A 109 -0.56 -15.99 9.39
C GLN A 109 0.68 -15.54 10.20
N ASP A 110 1.88 -15.77 9.67
CA ASP A 110 3.18 -15.44 10.24
C ASP A 110 3.61 -13.99 9.97
N TRP A 111 2.87 -13.24 9.16
CA TRP A 111 3.24 -11.86 8.84
C TRP A 111 2.81 -10.88 9.94
N LEU A 112 3.67 -9.91 10.22
CA LEU A 112 3.42 -8.79 11.13
C LEU A 112 2.55 -7.73 10.44
N LEU A 113 1.88 -6.92 11.24
CA LEU A 113 1.02 -5.83 10.78
C LEU A 113 1.58 -4.49 11.26
N GLY A 114 1.76 -3.56 10.34
CA GLY A 114 2.03 -2.14 10.62
C GLY A 114 0.91 -1.28 10.04
N ALA A 115 0.36 -0.37 10.82
CA ALA A 115 -0.64 0.59 10.35
C ALA A 115 -0.16 2.01 10.59
N GLY A 116 -0.44 2.90 9.65
CA GLY A 116 -0.11 4.32 9.74
C GLY A 116 -1.19 5.16 9.08
N GLU A 117 -1.64 6.18 9.80
CA GLU A 117 -2.58 7.18 9.28
C GLU A 117 -1.85 8.52 9.21
N ALA A 118 -1.80 9.11 8.01
CA ALA A 118 -1.07 10.36 7.81
C ALA A 118 -1.97 11.57 8.05
N ASN A 119 -3.22 11.50 7.56
CA ASN A 119 -4.32 12.47 7.67
C ASN A 119 -5.57 11.70 7.20
N GLY A 120 -6.81 11.99 7.62
CA GLY A 120 -8.01 11.18 7.28
C GLY A 120 -8.33 10.95 5.78
N ILE A 121 -7.51 11.51 4.88
CA ILE A 121 -7.52 11.31 3.43
C ILE A 121 -6.59 10.15 3.01
N LYS A 122 -5.56 9.84 3.81
CA LYS A 122 -4.54 8.82 3.53
C LYS A 122 -4.32 7.89 4.72
N SER A 123 -4.62 6.60 4.50
CA SER A 123 -4.31 5.51 5.42
C SER A 123 -3.41 4.48 4.74
N ILE A 124 -2.55 3.83 5.53
CA ILE A 124 -1.61 2.83 5.07
C ILE A 124 -1.66 1.66 6.04
N THR A 125 -1.86 0.45 5.51
CA THR A 125 -1.75 -0.81 6.24
C THR A 125 -0.73 -1.67 5.53
N ALA A 126 0.32 -2.10 6.22
CA ALA A 126 1.40 -2.91 5.68
C ALA A 126 1.50 -4.24 6.43
N PHE A 127 1.80 -5.29 5.70
CA PHE A 127 2.03 -6.63 6.18
C PHE A 127 3.39 -7.10 5.69
N TYR A 128 4.20 -7.67 6.57
CA TYR A 128 5.57 -8.08 6.25
C TYR A 128 5.97 -9.30 7.08
N PRO A 129 6.81 -10.20 6.55
CA PRO A 129 7.30 -11.36 7.29
C PRO A 129 8.22 -10.93 8.43
N GLU A 130 8.34 -11.77 9.46
CA GLU A 130 9.32 -11.56 10.52
C GLU A 130 10.75 -11.74 9.97
N GLY A 131 11.61 -10.74 10.18
CA GLY A 131 13.00 -10.72 9.73
C GLY A 131 13.33 -9.59 8.75
N THR A 132 14.57 -9.54 8.25
CA THR A 132 15.03 -8.56 7.27
C THR A 132 14.76 -9.05 5.85
N SER A 133 13.48 -9.07 5.45
CA SER A 133 13.09 -9.33 4.07
C SER A 133 12.61 -8.04 3.42
N ASP A 134 12.93 -7.86 2.13
CA ASP A 134 12.42 -6.72 1.35
C ASP A 134 10.99 -6.99 0.82
N SER A 135 10.45 -8.18 1.12
CA SER A 135 9.14 -8.66 0.69
C SER A 135 8.02 -8.18 1.62
N ASN A 136 6.95 -7.60 1.08
CA ASN A 136 5.79 -7.14 1.85
C ASN A 136 4.52 -7.01 1.00
N VAL A 137 3.40 -6.76 1.66
CA VAL A 137 2.11 -6.41 1.06
C VAL A 137 1.61 -5.17 1.78
N SER A 138 1.30 -4.11 1.04
CA SER A 138 0.77 -2.88 1.62
C SER A 138 -0.52 -2.47 0.92
N VAL A 139 -1.43 -1.87 1.68
CA VAL A 139 -2.68 -1.28 1.22
C VAL A 139 -2.58 0.21 1.53
N VAL A 140 -2.56 1.01 0.48
CA VAL A 140 -2.56 2.48 0.56
C VAL A 140 -3.90 2.97 0.08
N ILE A 141 -4.56 3.77 0.92
CA ILE A 141 -5.85 4.38 0.59
C ILE A 141 -5.62 5.87 0.48
N THR A 142 -6.13 6.47 -0.60
CA THR A 142 -6.03 7.91 -0.84
C THR A 142 -7.38 8.46 -1.28
N GLY A 143 -7.76 9.64 -0.78
CA GLY A 143 -8.93 10.34 -1.29
C GLY A 143 -8.71 10.82 -2.73
N LEU A 144 -9.76 10.72 -3.53
CA LEU A 144 -9.82 11.14 -4.91
C LEU A 144 -10.68 12.39 -5.07
N GLY A 145 -10.33 13.19 -6.07
CA GLY A 145 -11.15 14.33 -6.49
C GLY A 145 -12.49 13.89 -7.09
N PRO A 146 -13.48 14.80 -7.13
CA PRO A 146 -14.82 14.49 -7.62
C PRO A 146 -14.86 14.08 -9.11
N ASP A 147 -13.83 14.43 -9.89
CA ASP A 147 -13.74 14.07 -11.31
C ASP A 147 -13.47 12.56 -11.53
N PHE A 148 -12.94 11.88 -10.53
CA PHE A 148 -12.64 10.44 -10.59
C PHE A 148 -13.79 9.65 -9.96
N THR A 149 -14.82 9.40 -10.77
CA THR A 149 -16.05 8.73 -10.32
C THR A 149 -16.00 7.21 -10.45
N ARG A 150 -15.15 6.69 -11.34
CA ARG A 150 -14.95 5.25 -11.55
C ARG A 150 -13.47 4.97 -11.82
N LEU A 151 -13.08 3.70 -11.71
CA LEU A 151 -11.70 3.31 -12.01
C LEU A 151 -11.35 3.56 -13.48
N GLU A 152 -12.33 3.45 -14.38
CA GLU A 152 -12.16 3.76 -15.81
C GLU A 152 -11.92 5.26 -16.08
N SER A 153 -12.13 6.16 -15.11
CA SER A 153 -11.73 7.56 -15.22
C SER A 153 -10.21 7.72 -15.40
N PHE A 154 -9.42 6.70 -15.03
CA PHE A 154 -7.98 6.65 -15.29
C PHE A 154 -7.60 6.08 -16.66
N GLY A 155 -8.58 5.67 -17.48
CA GLY A 155 -8.37 5.01 -18.76
C GLY A 155 -8.55 3.49 -18.68
N THR A 156 -8.19 2.79 -19.75
CA THR A 156 -8.17 1.32 -19.75
C THR A 156 -7.02 0.80 -18.89
N VAL A 157 -7.11 -0.44 -18.43
CA VAL A 157 -6.07 -1.04 -17.58
C VAL A 157 -4.70 -1.03 -18.24
N ASP A 158 -4.64 -1.25 -19.55
CA ASP A 158 -3.38 -1.26 -20.31
C ASP A 158 -2.79 0.15 -20.42
N ALA A 159 -3.60 1.15 -20.79
CA ALA A 159 -3.15 2.53 -20.86
C ALA A 159 -2.70 3.07 -19.49
N PHE A 160 -3.43 2.70 -18.43
CA PHE A 160 -3.06 3.06 -17.07
C PHE A 160 -1.74 2.39 -16.65
N ALA A 161 -1.58 1.09 -16.91
CA ALA A 161 -0.37 0.34 -16.58
C ALA A 161 0.85 0.85 -17.34
N GLU A 162 0.73 1.11 -18.64
CA GLU A 162 1.79 1.71 -19.46
C GLU A 162 2.18 3.08 -18.93
N THR A 163 1.20 3.93 -18.61
CA THR A 163 1.45 5.27 -18.03
C THR A 163 2.16 5.18 -16.68
N LEU A 164 1.75 4.24 -15.83
CA LEU A 164 2.37 3.99 -14.53
C LEU A 164 3.82 3.55 -14.69
N VAL A 165 4.10 2.53 -15.51
CA VAL A 165 5.44 1.96 -15.66
C VAL A 165 6.38 2.91 -16.40
N SER A 166 5.94 3.54 -17.48
CA SER A 166 6.73 4.58 -18.18
C SER A 166 7.00 5.79 -17.28
N GLY A 167 6.04 6.13 -16.42
CA GLY A 167 6.19 7.15 -15.38
C GLY A 167 7.26 6.80 -14.34
N LEU A 168 7.54 5.52 -14.09
CA LEU A 168 8.58 5.04 -13.18
C LEU A 168 9.94 4.88 -13.88
N ASP A 169 9.97 4.55 -15.16
CA ASP A 169 11.21 4.25 -15.89
C ASP A 169 12.12 5.48 -16.07
N ARG A 170 13.38 5.33 -15.65
CA ARG A 170 14.45 6.33 -15.74
C ARG A 170 15.72 5.74 -16.36
N SER A 171 15.63 4.56 -16.98
CA SER A 171 16.73 3.86 -17.64
C SER A 171 17.43 4.70 -18.72
N TRP A 172 16.68 5.61 -19.37
CA TRP A 172 17.16 6.50 -20.43
C TRP A 172 18.07 7.64 -19.95
N LYS A 173 18.12 7.92 -18.64
CA LYS A 173 18.97 9.00 -18.09
C LYS A 173 20.46 8.61 -18.14
N ARG A 174 21.35 9.61 -18.07
CA ARG A 174 22.80 9.41 -17.95
C ARG A 174 23.32 10.09 -16.67
N PRO A 175 23.84 9.34 -15.68
CA PRO A 175 23.94 7.87 -15.63
C PRO A 175 22.56 7.18 -15.61
N PRO A 176 22.47 5.90 -16.04
CA PRO A 176 21.21 5.16 -16.08
C PRO A 176 20.57 5.10 -14.70
N GLY A 177 19.26 5.36 -14.65
CA GLY A 177 18.46 5.29 -13.44
C GLY A 177 17.70 3.97 -13.31
N LEU A 178 16.64 3.98 -12.51
CA LEU A 178 15.71 2.87 -12.33
C LEU A 178 15.15 2.38 -13.67
N ALA A 179 15.28 1.10 -13.98
CA ALA A 179 14.59 0.44 -15.08
C ALA A 179 13.26 -0.14 -14.58
N ALA A 180 12.16 0.21 -15.24
CA ALA A 180 10.84 -0.34 -14.96
C ALA A 180 10.31 -1.10 -16.19
N LYS A 181 9.75 -2.30 -16.00
CA LYS A 181 9.18 -3.10 -17.10
C LYS A 181 7.82 -3.65 -16.73
N LEU A 182 6.84 -3.43 -17.59
CA LEU A 182 5.50 -3.99 -17.46
C LEU A 182 5.54 -5.47 -17.85
N ILE A 183 5.00 -6.34 -16.98
CA ILE A 183 4.90 -7.78 -17.24
C ILE A 183 3.47 -8.12 -17.65
N ASN A 184 2.48 -7.63 -16.89
CA ASN A 184 1.08 -7.96 -17.13
C ASN A 184 0.16 -6.82 -16.66
N SER A 185 -0.97 -6.67 -17.36
CA SER A 185 -2.05 -5.77 -17.03
C SER A 185 -3.38 -6.48 -17.25
N LYS A 186 -4.27 -6.45 -16.26
CA LYS A 186 -5.58 -7.11 -16.35
C LYS A 186 -6.62 -6.41 -15.49
N ALA A 187 -7.80 -6.17 -16.06
CA ALA A 187 -8.97 -5.74 -15.30
C ALA A 187 -9.82 -6.96 -14.93
N ALA A 188 -10.18 -7.10 -13.65
CA ALA A 188 -11.11 -8.12 -13.17
C ALA A 188 -11.77 -7.68 -11.88
N ASN A 189 -13.03 -8.07 -11.65
CA ASN A 189 -13.78 -7.78 -10.41
C ASN A 189 -13.83 -6.28 -10.03
N GLY A 190 -13.81 -5.38 -11.00
CA GLY A 190 -13.77 -3.93 -10.76
C GLY A 190 -12.42 -3.41 -10.24
N LEU A 191 -11.36 -4.20 -10.36
CA LEU A 191 -9.99 -3.87 -9.97
C LEU A 191 -9.05 -3.95 -11.18
N TYR A 192 -7.99 -3.15 -11.15
CA TYR A 192 -6.87 -3.24 -12.08
C TYR A 192 -5.71 -3.97 -11.41
N TYR A 193 -5.33 -5.10 -12.00
CA TYR A 193 -4.17 -5.87 -11.61
C TYR A 193 -3.02 -5.55 -12.56
N ILE A 194 -1.88 -5.15 -12.00
CA ILE A 194 -0.70 -4.73 -12.75
C ILE A 194 0.51 -5.41 -12.14
N GLU A 195 1.27 -6.11 -12.96
CA GLU A 195 2.52 -6.74 -12.59
C GLU A 195 3.66 -6.08 -13.35
N TYR A 196 4.70 -5.66 -12.63
CA TYR A 196 5.86 -5.02 -13.22
C TYR A 196 7.11 -5.23 -12.38
N THR A 197 8.27 -5.06 -13.00
CA THR A 197 9.57 -5.12 -12.34
C THR A 197 10.22 -3.77 -12.23
N LEU A 198 10.99 -3.61 -11.17
CA LEU A 198 11.83 -2.45 -10.88
C LEU A 198 13.26 -2.91 -10.61
N GLN A 199 14.23 -2.34 -11.33
CA GLN A 199 15.64 -2.69 -11.16
C GLN A 199 16.52 -1.44 -11.24
N PHE A 200 17.27 -1.14 -10.18
CA PHE A 200 18.36 -0.17 -10.26
C PHE A 200 19.62 -0.81 -10.87
N PRO A 201 20.44 -0.05 -11.60
CA PRO A 201 21.69 -0.57 -12.14
C PRO A 201 22.62 -1.06 -11.03
N GLY A 202 22.94 -2.36 -11.05
CA GLY A 202 23.79 -2.99 -10.03
C GLY A 202 23.07 -3.49 -8.77
N GLU A 203 21.75 -3.33 -8.69
CA GLU A 203 20.93 -3.87 -7.60
C GLU A 203 20.07 -5.05 -8.07
N ARG A 204 19.45 -5.72 -7.09
CA ARG A 204 18.52 -6.83 -7.31
C ARG A 204 17.23 -6.34 -7.96
N CYS A 205 16.61 -7.20 -8.74
CA CYS A 205 15.31 -6.93 -9.35
C CYS A 205 14.20 -7.12 -8.31
N ARG A 206 13.28 -6.15 -8.24
CA ARG A 206 12.05 -6.23 -7.45
C ARG A 206 10.87 -6.52 -8.37
N HIS A 207 10.10 -7.54 -8.03
CA HIS A 207 8.79 -7.79 -8.62
C HIS A 207 7.71 -7.10 -7.80
N ILE A 208 6.79 -6.44 -8.50
CA ILE A 208 5.67 -5.72 -7.90
C ILE A 208 4.37 -6.19 -8.52
N LEU A 209 3.45 -6.61 -7.65
CA LEU A 209 2.08 -6.96 -7.96
C LEU A 209 1.17 -5.91 -7.34
N SER A 210 0.47 -5.15 -8.17
CA SER A 210 -0.44 -4.10 -7.73
C SER A 210 -1.88 -4.46 -8.06
N ALA A 211 -2.78 -4.31 -7.09
CA ALA A 211 -4.22 -4.29 -7.33
C ALA A 211 -4.77 -2.90 -6.96
N ILE A 212 -5.37 -2.21 -7.94
CA ILE A 212 -5.94 -0.89 -7.77
C ILE A 212 -7.47 -0.99 -7.85
N GLY A 213 -8.14 -0.38 -6.88
CA GLY A 213 -9.59 -0.30 -6.80
C GLY A 213 -10.09 1.07 -6.40
N MET A 214 -11.38 1.30 -6.60
CA MET A 214 -12.04 2.52 -6.17
C MET A 214 -13.31 2.18 -5.40
N ALA A 215 -13.52 2.84 -4.26
CA ALA A 215 -14.77 2.79 -3.52
C ALA A 215 -15.15 4.18 -3.01
N SER A 216 -16.44 4.42 -2.77
CA SER A 216 -16.90 5.64 -2.12
C SER A 216 -17.13 5.38 -0.64
N ASN A 217 -16.73 6.32 0.22
CA ASN A 217 -17.11 6.31 1.64
C ASN A 217 -18.40 7.10 1.91
N GLY A 218 -19.13 7.50 0.87
CA GLY A 218 -20.32 8.35 0.93
C GLY A 218 -20.04 9.85 0.89
N TRP A 219 -18.79 10.29 1.10
CA TRP A 219 -18.42 11.71 1.07
C TRP A 219 -17.47 12.05 -0.08
N TYR A 220 -16.50 11.18 -0.34
CA TYR A 220 -15.57 11.27 -1.46
C TYR A 220 -15.16 9.87 -1.92
N ASN A 221 -14.66 9.78 -3.14
CA ASN A 221 -14.13 8.52 -3.67
C ASN A 221 -12.73 8.29 -3.10
N ARG A 222 -12.40 7.02 -2.88
CA ARG A 222 -11.11 6.58 -2.37
C ARG A 222 -10.48 5.64 -3.37
N LEU A 223 -9.20 5.86 -3.67
CA LEU A 223 -8.36 4.94 -4.39
C LEU A 223 -7.68 4.01 -3.41
N TYR A 224 -7.85 2.72 -3.64
CA TYR A 224 -7.20 1.65 -2.92
C TYR A 224 -6.08 1.13 -3.81
N THR A 225 -4.86 1.14 -3.31
CA THR A 225 -3.70 0.58 -4.01
C THR A 225 -3.09 -0.47 -3.10
N VAL A 226 -3.30 -1.72 -3.46
CA VAL A 226 -2.62 -2.85 -2.84
C VAL A 226 -1.35 -3.11 -3.62
N THR A 227 -0.22 -3.18 -2.95
CA THR A 227 1.08 -3.43 -3.54
C THR A 227 1.75 -4.57 -2.79
N GLY A 228 1.85 -5.72 -3.43
CA GLY A 228 2.74 -6.80 -3.04
C GLY A 228 4.09 -6.64 -3.71
N GLN A 229 5.18 -6.71 -2.95
CA GLN A 229 6.53 -6.67 -3.51
C GLN A 229 7.37 -7.81 -2.97
N PHE A 230 8.28 -8.33 -3.80
CA PHE A 230 9.32 -9.28 -3.41
C PHE A 230 10.56 -9.09 -4.28
N MET A 231 11.70 -9.57 -3.80
CA MET A 231 12.92 -9.66 -4.60
C MET A 231 12.84 -10.89 -5.51
N GLU A 232 13.41 -10.80 -6.72
CA GLU A 232 13.43 -11.93 -7.65
C GLU A 232 14.12 -13.17 -7.05
N ASP A 233 15.19 -12.96 -6.27
CA ASP A 233 15.91 -14.02 -5.56
C ASP A 233 15.07 -14.71 -4.46
N GLU A 234 14.01 -14.06 -3.98
CA GLU A 234 13.10 -14.60 -2.95
C GLU A 234 11.75 -15.05 -3.54
N SER A 235 11.64 -15.08 -4.86
CA SER A 235 10.39 -15.41 -5.56
C SER A 235 9.84 -16.77 -5.18
N GLU A 236 10.69 -17.81 -5.09
CA GLU A 236 10.28 -19.16 -4.70
C GLU A 236 9.57 -19.20 -3.34
N LYS A 237 9.97 -18.32 -2.41
CA LYS A 237 9.44 -18.28 -1.05
C LYS A 237 8.16 -17.45 -0.93
N TYR A 238 8.16 -16.24 -1.51
CA TYR A 238 7.12 -15.25 -1.24
C TYR A 238 6.17 -15.00 -2.40
N ARG A 239 6.50 -15.38 -3.63
CA ARG A 239 5.67 -15.08 -4.81
C ARG A 239 4.26 -15.60 -4.65
N SER A 240 4.11 -16.89 -4.33
CA SER A 240 2.80 -17.53 -4.16
C SER A 240 1.99 -16.90 -3.02
N GLN A 241 2.65 -16.55 -1.90
CA GLN A 241 2.02 -15.88 -0.77
C GLN A 241 1.48 -14.51 -1.15
N ILE A 242 2.29 -13.73 -1.84
CA ILE A 242 1.98 -12.36 -2.22
C ILE A 242 0.92 -12.34 -3.33
N GLU A 243 1.05 -13.19 -4.35
CA GLU A 243 0.04 -13.34 -5.41
C GLU A 243 -1.32 -13.70 -4.83
N LYS A 244 -1.37 -14.65 -3.89
CA LYS A 244 -2.61 -15.02 -3.20
C LYS A 244 -3.15 -13.87 -2.34
N SER A 245 -2.29 -13.13 -1.66
CA SER A 245 -2.70 -11.99 -0.86
C SER A 245 -3.32 -10.88 -1.72
N VAL A 246 -2.61 -10.45 -2.77
CA VAL A 246 -3.07 -9.39 -3.68
C VAL A 246 -4.33 -9.80 -4.44
N SER A 247 -4.43 -11.05 -4.91
CA SER A 247 -5.62 -11.54 -5.62
C SER A 247 -6.84 -11.72 -4.71
N SER A 248 -6.64 -11.96 -3.42
CA SER A 248 -7.73 -12.09 -2.45
C SER A 248 -8.35 -10.77 -2.02
N PHE A 249 -7.72 -9.63 -2.35
CA PHE A 249 -8.20 -8.31 -1.97
C PHE A 249 -9.60 -8.04 -2.51
N ARG A 250 -10.49 -7.58 -1.64
CA ARG A 250 -11.85 -7.17 -2.00
C ARG A 250 -12.27 -5.94 -1.21
N LEU A 251 -12.99 -5.06 -1.89
CA LEU A 251 -13.74 -3.97 -1.27
C LEU A 251 -15.04 -4.54 -0.69
N ILE A 252 -15.50 -3.98 0.44
CA ILE A 252 -16.71 -4.39 1.17
C ILE A 252 -17.76 -3.28 1.11
#